data_AF-A0A832PUP2-F1
#
_entry.id   AF-A0A832PUP2-F1
#
_cell.length_a   1.000
_cell.length_b   1.000
_cell.length_c   1.000
_cell.angle_alpha   90.00
_cell.angle_beta   90.00
_cell.angle_gamma   90.00
#
_symmetry.space_group_name_H-M   'P 1'
#
loop_
_entity.id
_entity.type
_entity.pdbx_description
1 polymer ?
#
loop_
_entity_poly.entity_id
_entity_poly.type
_entity_poly.pdbx_seq_one_letter_code
_entity_poly.pdbx_strand_id
1 'polypeptide(L)'
;MSYSRSIAPSAVPDTEMLSSMMAGIGMNVATTPDWNANIEDTLYFASIEGMEHYDLRTLSLVTQWLSVHLRRVNADRIIRVISACPFERVRSYWKAVAVWQSKDRRLVRLLDTYRGSRIDLLPSGTDFQISRCGEDTRFVNGPLRVPAGTLRERESDILSPQELASRHPAYRWRILVGPTYRADMLAHLENNPGLSASELARLAYGSFATAHEVKRDWSVLSMTQSV
;
A
#
# COMPACT_ATOMS: atom_id res chain seq x y z
N MET A 1 -13.56 -26.23 10.28
CA MET A 1 -13.83 -25.16 9.29
C MET A 1 -12.55 -24.89 8.52
N SER A 2 -12.57 -24.92 7.18
CA SER A 2 -11.41 -24.58 6.36
C SER A 2 -11.16 -23.07 6.41
N TYR A 3 -10.02 -22.65 6.94
CA TYR A 3 -9.62 -21.24 6.93
C TYR A 3 -9.39 -20.75 5.49
N SER A 4 -10.10 -19.69 5.09
CA SER A 4 -9.87 -18.97 3.82
C SER A 4 -9.18 -17.62 4.12
N ARG A 5 -8.17 -17.26 3.33
CA ARG A 5 -7.48 -15.98 3.47
C ARG A 5 -8.40 -14.83 3.02
N SER A 6 -8.46 -13.75 3.78
CA SER A 6 -9.16 -12.54 3.32
C SER A 6 -8.38 -11.89 2.16
N ILE A 7 -9.10 -11.55 1.10
CA ILE A 7 -8.56 -10.95 -0.14
C ILE A 7 -8.65 -9.42 -0.09
N ALA A 8 -9.67 -8.89 0.56
CA ALA A 8 -9.93 -7.47 0.71
C ALA A 8 -10.10 -7.11 2.20
N PRO A 9 -9.87 -5.84 2.56
CA PRO A 9 -10.19 -5.34 3.90
C PRO A 9 -11.69 -5.52 4.16
N SER A 10 -12.05 -5.96 5.37
CA SER A 10 -13.47 -6.21 5.71
C SER A 10 -14.25 -4.96 6.05
N ALA A 11 -13.57 -3.86 6.38
CA ALA A 11 -14.17 -2.58 6.74
C ALA A 11 -13.58 -1.46 5.88
N VAL A 12 -14.45 -0.63 5.32
CA VAL A 12 -14.04 0.62 4.66
C VAL A 12 -13.80 1.65 5.76
N PRO A 13 -12.59 2.24 5.88
CA PRO A 13 -12.33 3.29 6.85
C PRO A 13 -13.13 4.54 6.48
N ASP A 14 -13.59 5.27 7.49
CA ASP A 14 -14.05 6.65 7.27
C ASP A 14 -12.86 7.58 7.00
N THR A 15 -13.15 8.86 6.71
CA THR A 15 -12.13 9.86 6.37
C THR A 15 -11.11 10.10 7.48
N GLU A 16 -11.53 10.07 8.75
CA GLU A 16 -10.64 10.30 9.89
C GLU A 16 -9.72 9.10 10.10
N MET A 17 -10.28 7.89 10.04
CA MET A 17 -9.54 6.64 10.09
C MET A 17 -8.54 6.55 8.94
N LEU A 18 -8.94 6.86 7.70
CA LEU A 18 -8.03 6.84 6.55
C LEU A 18 -6.89 7.85 6.71
N SER A 19 -7.19 9.05 7.22
CA SER A 19 -6.17 10.06 7.52
C SER A 19 -5.17 9.54 8.56
N SER A 20 -5.66 8.92 9.63
CA SER A 20 -4.81 8.33 10.69
C SER A 20 -3.95 7.20 10.15
N MET A 21 -4.51 6.35 9.29
CA MET A 21 -3.79 5.27 8.61
C MET A 21 -2.71 5.80 7.66
N MET A 22 -3.02 6.83 6.86
CA MET A 22 -2.06 7.51 5.96
C MET A 22 -0.91 8.12 6.76
N ALA A 23 -1.21 8.79 7.87
CA ALA A 23 -0.20 9.31 8.79
C ALA A 23 0.66 8.18 9.37
N GLY A 24 0.03 7.07 9.75
CA GLY A 24 0.67 5.87 10.28
C GLY A 24 1.69 5.24 9.35
N ILE A 25 1.42 5.24 8.04
CA ILE A 25 2.34 4.73 7.03
C ILE A 25 3.38 5.77 6.58
N GLY A 26 3.42 6.94 7.22
CA GLY A 26 4.45 7.96 6.99
C GLY A 26 4.11 9.03 5.97
N MET A 27 2.83 9.24 5.65
CA MET A 27 2.41 10.45 4.92
C MET A 27 2.21 11.59 5.92
N ASN A 28 2.74 12.79 5.65
CA ASN A 28 2.60 13.92 6.55
C ASN A 28 1.20 14.56 6.44
N VAL A 29 0.25 13.91 7.11
CA VAL A 29 -1.13 14.36 7.33
C VAL A 29 -1.26 14.83 8.78
N ALA A 30 -1.95 15.95 9.00
CA ALA A 30 -2.09 16.56 10.32
C ALA A 30 -3.15 15.84 11.18
N THR A 31 -2.82 14.64 11.65
CA THR A 31 -3.67 13.80 12.51
C THR A 31 -2.82 12.92 13.43
N THR A 32 -3.45 12.24 14.39
CA THR A 32 -2.79 11.21 15.20
C THR A 32 -2.53 9.97 14.35
N PRO A 33 -1.26 9.55 14.18
CA PRO A 33 -0.92 8.41 13.32
C PRO A 33 -1.31 7.07 13.94
N ASP A 34 -1.89 6.17 13.14
CA ASP A 34 -1.99 4.75 13.47
C ASP A 34 -0.74 4.00 13.00
N TRP A 35 0.27 3.88 13.85
CA TRP A 35 1.54 3.21 13.52
C TRP A 35 1.41 1.71 13.24
N ASN A 36 0.24 1.11 13.47
CA ASN A 36 -0.06 -0.28 13.15
C ASN A 36 -0.93 -0.43 11.89
N ALA A 37 -1.23 0.67 11.18
CA ALA A 37 -2.02 0.65 9.97
C ALA A 37 -1.46 -0.33 8.93
N ASN A 38 -2.35 -1.07 8.28
CA ASN A 38 -1.94 -1.98 7.21
C ASN A 38 -1.59 -1.19 5.95
N ILE A 39 -0.32 -1.22 5.55
CA ILE A 39 0.22 -0.47 4.40
C ILE A 39 -0.60 -0.68 3.13
N GLU A 40 -0.94 -1.92 2.77
CA GLU A 40 -1.68 -2.17 1.53
C GLU A 40 -3.13 -1.72 1.61
N ASP A 41 -3.79 -1.88 2.75
CA ASP A 41 -5.16 -1.43 2.94
C ASP A 41 -5.21 0.11 2.86
N THR A 42 -4.26 0.80 3.50
CA THR A 42 -4.13 2.26 3.43
C THR A 42 -3.92 2.74 2.00
N LEU A 43 -2.97 2.15 1.26
CA LEU A 43 -2.71 2.53 -0.13
C LEU A 43 -3.91 2.25 -1.03
N TYR A 44 -4.61 1.14 -0.80
CA TYR A 44 -5.82 0.78 -1.52
C TYR A 44 -6.93 1.82 -1.32
N PHE A 45 -7.30 2.10 -0.07
CA PHE A 45 -8.37 3.07 0.21
C PHE A 45 -7.98 4.51 -0.16
N ALA A 46 -6.74 4.92 0.07
CA ALA A 46 -6.27 6.23 -0.38
C ALA A 46 -6.27 6.36 -1.92
N SER A 47 -6.00 5.26 -2.65
CA SER A 47 -6.13 5.27 -4.11
C SER A 47 -7.60 5.35 -4.58
N ILE A 48 -8.56 4.80 -3.83
CA ILE A 48 -9.99 4.99 -4.09
C ILE A 48 -10.37 6.45 -3.86
N GLU A 49 -9.99 7.03 -2.71
CA GLU A 49 -10.24 8.43 -2.39
C GLU A 49 -9.70 9.36 -3.49
N GLY A 50 -8.46 9.13 -3.92
CA GLY A 50 -7.82 9.91 -4.96
C GLY A 50 -8.45 9.76 -6.35
N MET A 51 -8.88 8.56 -6.73
CA MET A 51 -9.36 8.28 -8.09
C MET A 51 -10.86 8.46 -8.27
N GLU A 52 -11.67 8.02 -7.30
CA GLU A 52 -13.15 8.03 -7.38
C GLU A 52 -13.75 9.30 -6.77
N HIS A 53 -13.13 9.86 -5.73
CA HIS A 53 -13.58 11.10 -5.08
C HIS A 53 -12.80 12.35 -5.53
N TYR A 54 -11.88 12.19 -6.49
CA TYR A 54 -11.05 13.26 -7.05
C TYR A 54 -10.22 14.02 -6.00
N ASP A 55 -9.87 13.37 -4.87
CA ASP A 55 -8.93 13.95 -3.92
C ASP A 55 -7.49 13.85 -4.44
N LEU A 56 -7.13 14.83 -5.27
CA LEU A 56 -5.80 14.91 -5.87
C LEU A 56 -4.69 15.11 -4.82
N ARG A 57 -5.01 15.63 -3.62
CA ARG A 57 -4.04 15.76 -2.54
C ARG A 57 -3.68 14.37 -2.02
N THR A 58 -4.68 13.56 -1.71
CA THR A 58 -4.48 12.17 -1.27
C THR A 58 -3.78 11.36 -2.35
N LEU A 59 -4.18 11.49 -3.62
CA LEU A 59 -3.52 10.80 -4.72
C LEU A 59 -2.06 11.23 -4.91
N SER A 60 -1.74 12.51 -4.69
CA SER A 60 -0.36 13.02 -4.71
C SER A 60 0.47 12.35 -3.61
N LEU A 61 -0.06 12.26 -2.39
CA LEU A 61 0.61 11.59 -1.27
C LEU A 61 0.84 10.11 -1.56
N VAL A 62 -0.16 9.38 -2.07
CA VAL A 62 -0.01 7.96 -2.45
C VAL A 62 1.07 7.79 -3.52
N THR A 63 1.01 8.59 -4.59
CA THR A 63 1.96 8.49 -5.70
C THR A 63 3.38 8.80 -5.25
N GLN A 64 3.55 9.80 -4.39
CA GLN A 64 4.84 10.13 -3.81
C GLN A 64 5.32 9.06 -2.82
N TRP A 65 4.45 8.53 -1.97
CA TRP A 65 4.80 7.44 -1.05
C TRP A 65 5.34 6.23 -1.82
N LEU A 66 4.73 5.89 -2.96
CA LEU A 66 5.20 4.82 -3.83
C LEU A 66 6.57 5.12 -4.45
N SER A 67 6.92 6.39 -4.72
CA SER A 67 8.27 6.72 -5.22
C SER A 67 9.36 6.38 -4.20
N VAL A 68 9.06 6.50 -2.91
CA VAL A 68 10.01 6.30 -1.80
C VAL A 68 9.98 4.85 -1.28
N HIS A 69 8.80 4.27 -1.09
CA HIS A 69 8.59 3.09 -0.25
C HIS A 69 8.09 1.84 -0.99
N LEU A 70 7.89 1.87 -2.31
CA LEU A 70 7.32 0.75 -3.08
C LEU A 70 8.02 -0.59 -2.85
N ARG A 71 9.33 -0.60 -2.59
CA ARG A 71 10.09 -1.82 -2.25
C ARG A 71 9.61 -2.52 -0.98
N ARG A 72 8.83 -1.84 -0.13
CA ARG A 72 8.27 -2.34 1.13
C ARG A 72 6.79 -2.71 1.03
N VAL A 73 6.17 -2.56 -0.14
CA VAL A 73 4.81 -3.05 -0.40
C VAL A 73 4.83 -4.56 -0.60
N ASN A 74 3.89 -5.25 0.05
CA ASN A 74 3.60 -6.66 -0.21
C ASN A 74 2.85 -6.78 -1.54
N ALA A 75 3.61 -7.09 -2.59
CA ALA A 75 3.10 -7.12 -3.95
C ALA A 75 1.95 -8.14 -4.15
N ASP A 76 1.99 -9.31 -3.52
CA ASP A 76 0.92 -10.30 -3.67
C ASP A 76 -0.41 -9.77 -3.08
N ARG A 77 -0.35 -9.11 -1.91
CA ARG A 77 -1.54 -8.53 -1.29
C ARG A 77 -2.12 -7.39 -2.14
N ILE A 78 -1.28 -6.45 -2.60
CA ILE A 78 -1.78 -5.34 -3.42
C ILE A 78 -2.35 -5.84 -4.75
N ILE A 79 -1.70 -6.81 -5.42
CA ILE A 79 -2.22 -7.39 -6.67
C ILE A 79 -3.60 -8.00 -6.44
N ARG A 80 -3.80 -8.76 -5.35
CA ARG A 80 -5.08 -9.39 -5.05
C ARG A 80 -6.20 -8.37 -4.82
N VAL A 81 -5.96 -7.35 -3.99
CA VAL A 81 -6.99 -6.35 -3.68
C VAL A 81 -7.32 -5.48 -4.91
N ILE A 82 -6.32 -5.11 -5.72
CA ILE A 82 -6.56 -4.34 -6.95
C ILE A 82 -7.24 -5.18 -8.03
N SER A 83 -6.91 -6.46 -8.16
CA SER A 83 -7.59 -7.35 -9.11
C SER A 83 -9.08 -7.53 -8.77
N ALA A 84 -9.42 -7.50 -7.47
CA ALA A 84 -10.79 -7.59 -6.98
C ALA A 84 -11.52 -6.23 -6.90
N CYS A 85 -10.81 -5.12 -7.09
CA CYS A 85 -11.36 -3.78 -6.99
C CYS A 85 -12.40 -3.54 -8.09
N PRO A 86 -13.63 -3.07 -7.79
CA PRO A 86 -14.65 -2.84 -8.82
C PRO A 86 -14.40 -1.57 -9.64
N PHE A 87 -13.60 -0.62 -9.14
CA PHE A 87 -13.41 0.70 -9.74
C PHE A 87 -12.35 0.70 -10.85
N GLU A 88 -12.76 1.02 -12.08
CA GLU A 88 -11.88 1.03 -13.24
C GLU A 88 -10.76 2.08 -13.14
N ARG A 89 -11.05 3.26 -12.61
CA ARG A 89 -10.05 4.33 -12.50
C ARG A 89 -8.95 3.93 -11.51
N VAL A 90 -9.30 3.28 -10.40
CA VAL A 90 -8.34 2.70 -9.45
C VAL A 90 -7.48 1.62 -10.10
N ARG A 91 -8.09 0.68 -10.84
CA ARG A 91 -7.30 -0.35 -11.57
C ARG A 91 -6.39 0.25 -12.64
N SER A 92 -6.83 1.31 -13.33
CA SER A 92 -6.02 2.08 -14.29
C SER A 92 -4.84 2.76 -13.60
N TYR A 93 -5.05 3.39 -12.45
CA TYR A 93 -3.98 4.01 -11.64
C TYR A 93 -2.91 2.98 -11.27
N TRP A 94 -3.29 1.83 -10.71
CA TRP A 94 -2.33 0.80 -10.31
C TRP A 94 -1.62 0.14 -11.50
N LYS A 95 -2.28 0.01 -12.66
CA LYS A 95 -1.60 -0.37 -13.90
C LYS A 95 -0.59 0.69 -14.32
N ALA A 96 -0.91 1.98 -14.21
CA ALA A 96 0.02 3.06 -14.51
C ALA A 96 1.24 3.04 -13.58
N VAL A 97 1.04 2.79 -12.27
CA VAL A 97 2.14 2.56 -11.32
C VAL A 97 3.03 1.40 -11.75
N ALA A 98 2.46 0.29 -12.24
CA ALA A 98 3.24 -0.85 -12.71
C ALA A 98 4.03 -0.54 -13.99
N VAL A 99 3.48 0.29 -14.90
CA VAL A 99 4.20 0.79 -16.09
C VAL A 99 5.35 1.71 -15.69
N TRP A 100 5.09 2.66 -14.80
CA TRP A 100 6.11 3.55 -14.22
C TRP A 100 7.28 2.77 -13.63
N GLN A 101 6.94 1.71 -12.88
CA GLN A 101 7.87 0.86 -12.14
C GLN A 101 8.17 -0.43 -12.91
N SER A 102 8.23 -0.36 -14.25
CA SER A 102 8.40 -1.50 -15.15
C SER A 102 9.60 -2.42 -14.85
N LYS A 103 10.60 -1.92 -14.11
CA LYS A 103 11.75 -2.72 -13.66
C LYS A 103 11.44 -3.61 -12.44
N ASP A 104 10.38 -3.33 -11.70
CA ASP A 104 9.96 -4.12 -10.54
C ASP A 104 9.08 -5.31 -10.97
N ARG A 105 9.71 -6.46 -11.13
CA ARG A 105 9.05 -7.71 -11.56
C ARG A 105 7.93 -8.15 -10.62
N ARG A 106 7.93 -7.70 -9.35
CA ARG A 106 6.89 -8.07 -8.37
C ARG A 106 5.52 -7.52 -8.77
N LEU A 107 5.49 -6.43 -9.54
CA LEU A 107 4.28 -5.71 -9.93
C LEU A 107 3.74 -6.11 -11.30
N VAL A 108 4.39 -7.03 -12.02
CA VAL A 108 4.04 -7.38 -13.41
C VAL A 108 2.57 -7.77 -13.56
N ARG A 109 2.00 -8.47 -12.57
CA ARG A 109 0.58 -8.88 -12.60
C ARG A 109 -0.41 -7.71 -12.50
N LEU A 110 0.01 -6.53 -12.06
CA LEU A 110 -0.81 -5.32 -12.11
C LEU A 110 -1.02 -4.81 -13.55
N LEU A 111 -0.20 -5.23 -14.52
CA LEU A 111 -0.41 -4.85 -15.93
C LEU A 111 -1.73 -5.42 -16.49
N ASP A 112 -2.20 -6.53 -15.92
CA ASP A 112 -3.43 -7.22 -16.33
C ASP A 112 -4.70 -6.68 -15.65
N THR A 113 -4.60 -5.85 -14.60
CA THR A 113 -5.77 -5.41 -13.83
C THR A 113 -6.66 -4.42 -14.59
N TYR A 114 -6.15 -3.83 -15.67
CA TYR A 114 -6.90 -2.89 -16.51
C TYR A 114 -6.58 -3.08 -17.99
N ARG A 115 -7.61 -3.20 -18.83
CA ARG A 115 -7.50 -3.40 -20.30
C ARG A 115 -8.27 -2.35 -21.12
N GLY A 116 -8.88 -1.36 -20.47
CA GLY A 116 -9.63 -0.31 -21.15
C GLY A 116 -8.73 0.73 -21.85
N SER A 117 -9.38 1.73 -22.44
CA SER A 117 -8.72 2.88 -23.08
C SER A 117 -7.98 3.75 -22.06
N ARG A 118 -7.18 4.71 -22.54
CA ARG A 118 -6.58 5.69 -21.62
C ARG A 118 -7.70 6.50 -20.93
N ILE A 119 -7.54 6.74 -19.63
CA ILE A 119 -8.45 7.52 -18.79
C ILE A 119 -7.75 8.82 -18.40
N ASP A 120 -8.49 9.91 -18.43
CA ASP A 120 -8.04 11.19 -17.89
C ASP A 120 -8.21 11.24 -16.37
N LEU A 121 -7.17 11.66 -15.66
CA LEU A 121 -7.25 11.86 -14.21
C LEU A 121 -8.27 12.96 -13.88
N LEU A 122 -8.17 14.09 -14.58
CA LEU A 122 -9.08 15.22 -14.40
C LEU A 122 -10.41 14.97 -15.12
N PRO A 123 -11.54 15.43 -14.56
CA PRO A 123 -12.85 15.28 -15.20
C PRO A 123 -12.97 16.12 -16.49
N SER A 124 -12.19 17.19 -16.63
CA SER A 124 -12.16 18.03 -17.83
C SER A 124 -10.83 18.77 -17.96
N GLY A 125 -10.54 19.26 -19.18
CA GLY A 125 -9.37 20.10 -19.46
C GLY A 125 -8.02 19.37 -19.60
N THR A 126 -8.01 18.04 -19.58
CA THR A 126 -6.79 17.23 -19.66
C THR A 126 -5.99 17.50 -20.94
N ASP A 127 -6.64 17.53 -22.10
CA ASP A 127 -5.95 17.78 -23.37
C ASP A 127 -5.26 19.14 -23.40
N PHE A 128 -5.96 20.19 -22.93
CA PHE A 128 -5.41 21.53 -22.83
C PHE A 128 -4.21 21.56 -21.88
N GLN A 129 -4.34 20.98 -20.68
CA GLN A 129 -3.24 20.98 -19.72
C GLN A 129 -2.04 20.19 -20.24
N ILE A 130 -2.23 18.99 -20.78
CA ILE A 130 -1.15 18.21 -21.38
C ILE A 130 -0.48 18.96 -22.54
N SER A 131 -1.25 19.65 -23.39
CA SER A 131 -0.68 20.46 -24.47
C SER A 131 0.20 21.61 -23.96
N ARG A 132 -0.13 22.15 -22.78
CA ARG A 132 0.53 23.31 -22.19
C ARG A 132 1.75 22.95 -21.33
N CYS A 133 1.63 21.93 -20.48
CA CYS A 133 2.67 21.56 -19.51
C CYS A 133 3.28 20.17 -19.74
N GLY A 134 2.78 19.39 -20.70
CA GLY A 134 3.17 18.01 -20.91
C GLY A 134 2.44 17.03 -19.99
N GLU A 135 2.74 15.75 -20.17
CA GLU A 135 2.23 14.67 -19.32
C GLU A 135 3.23 14.38 -18.19
N ASP A 136 2.71 14.04 -17.01
CA ASP A 136 3.52 13.63 -15.86
C ASP A 136 4.32 12.36 -16.21
N THR A 137 5.64 12.43 -16.04
CA THR A 137 6.59 11.40 -16.48
C THR A 137 6.34 10.03 -15.83
N ARG A 138 5.70 10.00 -14.65
CA ARG A 138 5.32 8.76 -13.96
C ARG A 138 4.18 8.04 -14.67
N PHE A 139 3.37 8.73 -15.46
CA PHE A 139 2.17 8.17 -16.09
C PHE A 139 2.27 8.03 -17.61
N VAL A 140 3.34 8.57 -18.21
CA VAL A 140 3.67 8.38 -19.63
C VAL A 140 3.71 6.89 -19.97
N ASN A 141 3.13 6.52 -21.12
CA ASN A 141 2.91 5.14 -21.59
C ASN A 141 1.94 4.29 -20.75
N GLY A 142 1.41 4.85 -19.66
CA GLY A 142 0.39 4.22 -18.84
C GLY A 142 -1.04 4.46 -19.38
N PRO A 143 -2.02 3.73 -18.83
CA PRO A 143 -3.43 3.94 -19.15
C PRO A 143 -4.03 5.19 -18.49
N LEU A 144 -3.33 5.85 -17.56
CA LEU A 144 -3.80 7.07 -16.92
C LEU A 144 -3.08 8.27 -17.55
N ARG A 145 -3.83 9.30 -17.91
CA ARG A 145 -3.33 10.57 -18.41
C ARG A 145 -3.36 11.60 -17.29
N VAL A 146 -2.18 12.07 -16.90
CA VAL A 146 -1.99 13.03 -15.82
C VAL A 146 -1.20 14.21 -16.38
N PRO A 147 -1.76 15.43 -16.42
CA PRO A 147 -0.97 16.61 -16.77
C PRO A 147 0.18 16.82 -15.78
N ALA A 148 1.32 17.29 -16.28
CA ALA A 148 2.47 17.56 -15.43
C ALA A 148 2.13 18.62 -14.37
N GLY A 149 2.50 18.35 -13.12
CA GLY A 149 2.23 19.23 -11.98
C GLY A 149 0.84 19.07 -11.34
N THR A 150 -0.05 18.24 -11.89
CA THR A 150 -1.34 17.91 -11.25
C THR A 150 -1.14 17.15 -9.94
N LEU A 151 -0.27 16.13 -9.94
CA LEU A 151 0.08 15.36 -8.75
C LEU A 151 1.40 15.87 -8.19
N ARG A 152 1.29 16.73 -7.18
CA ARG A 152 2.43 17.46 -6.63
C ARG A 152 3.45 16.52 -5.98
N GLU A 153 4.72 16.86 -6.14
CA GLU A 153 5.83 16.22 -5.41
C GLU A 153 6.45 17.21 -4.42
N ARG A 154 6.58 16.78 -3.16
CA ARG A 154 7.23 17.55 -2.08
C ARG A 154 7.89 16.58 -1.13
N GLU A 155 9.22 16.50 -1.13
CA GLU A 155 9.97 15.55 -0.28
C GLU A 155 9.51 15.55 1.19
N SER A 156 9.18 16.73 1.74
CA SER A 156 8.67 16.89 3.10
C SER A 156 7.31 16.24 3.38
N ASP A 157 6.58 15.76 2.38
CA ASP A 157 5.25 15.19 2.54
C ASP A 157 5.29 13.70 2.92
N ILE A 158 6.45 13.04 2.82
CA ILE A 158 6.63 11.60 3.09
C ILE A 158 7.83 11.40 4.02
N LEU A 159 7.66 10.63 5.09
CA LEU A 159 8.76 10.26 6.00
C LEU A 159 9.83 9.46 5.26
N SER A 160 11.10 9.66 5.62
CA SER A 160 12.18 8.83 5.10
C SER A 160 12.03 7.36 5.54
N PRO A 161 12.66 6.40 4.82
CA PRO A 161 12.67 5.00 5.26
C PRO A 161 13.17 4.79 6.69
N GLN A 162 14.14 5.58 7.14
CA GLN A 162 14.70 5.51 8.49
C GLN A 162 13.68 5.97 9.54
N GLU A 163 13.04 7.12 9.32
CA GLU A 163 12.02 7.65 10.22
C GLU A 163 10.82 6.71 10.32
N LEU A 164 10.31 6.22 9.18
CA LEU A 164 9.18 5.31 9.17
C LEU A 164 9.52 3.97 9.85
N ALA A 165 10.72 3.43 9.64
CA ALA A 165 11.17 2.21 10.31
C ALA A 165 11.26 2.33 11.83
N SER A 166 11.54 3.53 12.36
CA SER A 166 11.57 3.76 13.80
C SER A 166 10.20 3.77 14.47
N ARG A 167 9.12 3.97 13.69
CA ARG A 167 7.76 4.20 14.20
C ARG A 167 6.80 3.07 13.85
N HIS A 168 6.95 2.46 12.67
CA HIS A 168 5.99 1.48 12.14
C HIS A 168 6.56 0.04 12.20
N PRO A 169 6.02 -0.84 13.08
CA PRO A 169 6.57 -2.18 13.30
C PRO A 169 6.60 -3.06 12.05
N ALA A 170 5.49 -3.14 11.31
CA ALA A 170 5.43 -3.93 10.07
C ALA A 170 6.44 -3.42 9.02
N TYR A 171 6.53 -2.10 8.83
CA TYR A 171 7.52 -1.53 7.91
C TYR A 171 8.96 -1.93 8.27
N ARG A 172 9.30 -1.89 9.57
CA ARG A 172 10.62 -2.35 10.08
C ARG A 172 10.88 -3.83 9.80
N TRP A 173 9.92 -4.71 10.10
CA TRP A 173 10.07 -6.14 9.78
C TRP A 173 10.22 -6.40 8.29
N ARG A 174 9.51 -5.64 7.44
CA ARG A 174 9.64 -5.75 5.98
C ARG A 174 11.00 -5.26 5.44
N ILE A 175 11.72 -4.42 6.19
CA ILE A 175 13.14 -4.12 5.89
C ILE A 175 14.00 -5.36 6.15
N LEU A 176 13.81 -6.01 7.29
CA LEU A 176 14.65 -7.11 7.75
C LEU A 176 14.45 -8.41 6.96
N VAL A 177 13.20 -8.80 6.74
CA VAL A 177 12.86 -10.13 6.15
C VAL A 177 12.11 -10.03 4.81
N GLY A 178 11.98 -8.82 4.27
CA GLY A 178 11.27 -8.54 3.03
C GLY A 178 9.75 -8.35 3.19
N PRO A 179 9.07 -7.75 2.19
CA PRO A 179 7.65 -7.39 2.25
C PRO A 179 6.73 -8.60 2.08
N THR A 180 6.66 -9.44 3.10
CA THR A 180 5.94 -10.72 3.09
C THR A 180 4.90 -10.79 4.20
N TYR A 181 3.95 -11.72 4.08
CA TYR A 181 3.01 -12.03 5.16
C TYR A 181 3.72 -12.38 6.48
N ARG A 182 4.90 -13.01 6.42
CA ARG A 182 5.71 -13.35 7.59
C ARG A 182 6.19 -12.09 8.33
N ALA A 183 6.61 -11.05 7.62
CA ALA A 183 7.02 -9.79 8.24
C ALA A 183 5.89 -9.17 9.05
N ASP A 184 4.68 -9.13 8.48
CA ASP A 184 3.51 -8.58 9.17
C ASP A 184 3.13 -9.42 10.40
N MET A 185 3.24 -10.75 10.31
CA MET A 185 3.02 -11.64 11.46
C MET A 185 4.04 -11.41 12.58
N LEU A 186 5.32 -11.22 12.26
CA LEU A 186 6.35 -10.91 13.25
C LEU A 186 6.06 -9.57 13.94
N ALA A 187 5.58 -8.56 13.20
CA ALA A 187 5.16 -7.29 13.76
C ALA A 187 3.98 -7.43 14.74
N HIS A 188 2.99 -8.27 14.42
CA HIS A 188 1.88 -8.54 15.33
C HIS A 188 2.31 -9.29 16.60
N LEU A 189 3.23 -10.25 16.48
CA LEU A 189 3.77 -10.97 17.64
C LEU A 189 4.66 -10.11 18.52
N GLU A 190 5.39 -9.15 17.94
CA GLU A 190 6.18 -8.18 18.71
C GLU A 190 5.29 -7.35 19.64
N ASN A 191 4.12 -6.91 19.15
CA ASN A 191 3.16 -6.15 19.96
C ASN A 191 2.36 -7.04 20.93
N ASN A 192 2.02 -8.26 20.51
CA ASN A 192 1.26 -9.20 21.33
C ASN A 192 1.74 -10.66 21.10
N PRO A 193 2.69 -11.13 21.91
CA PRO A 193 3.22 -12.50 21.82
C PRO A 193 2.17 -13.59 22.09
N GLY A 194 1.06 -13.23 22.76
CA GLY A 194 0.00 -14.16 23.16
C GLY A 194 -0.94 -14.59 22.03
N LEU A 195 -0.90 -13.92 20.87
CA LEU A 195 -1.79 -14.21 19.74
C LEU A 195 -1.75 -15.68 19.33
N SER A 196 -2.91 -16.31 19.14
CA SER A 196 -3.01 -17.65 18.54
C SER A 196 -2.60 -17.62 17.06
N ALA A 197 -2.25 -18.78 16.49
CA ALA A 197 -1.93 -18.87 15.06
C ALA A 197 -3.12 -18.46 14.17
N SER A 198 -4.34 -18.68 14.65
CA SER A 198 -5.56 -18.31 13.92
C SER A 198 -5.78 -16.79 13.89
N GLU A 199 -5.59 -16.11 15.02
CA GLU A 199 -5.69 -14.65 15.12
C GLU A 199 -4.58 -13.99 14.31
N LEU A 200 -3.36 -14.52 14.40
CA LEU A 200 -2.21 -14.04 13.66
C LEU A 200 -2.42 -14.14 12.14
N ALA A 201 -2.94 -15.27 11.66
CA ALA A 201 -3.30 -15.43 10.25
C ALA A 201 -4.36 -14.42 9.81
N ARG A 202 -5.40 -14.21 10.63
CA ARG A 202 -6.47 -13.25 10.34
C ARG A 202 -5.96 -11.81 10.27
N LEU A 203 -5.22 -11.36 11.27
CA LEU A 203 -4.70 -9.98 11.34
C LEU A 203 -3.73 -9.67 10.20
N ALA A 204 -2.84 -10.62 9.87
CA ALA A 204 -1.86 -10.45 8.80
C ALA A 204 -2.38 -10.85 7.41
N TYR A 205 -3.67 -11.19 7.24
CA TYR A 205 -4.22 -11.68 5.97
C TYR A 205 -3.46 -12.90 5.37
N GLY A 206 -2.76 -13.65 6.19
CA GLY A 206 -1.87 -14.75 5.78
C GLY A 206 -2.52 -16.13 5.97
N SER A 207 -1.84 -17.21 5.59
CA SER A 207 -2.34 -18.56 5.92
C SER A 207 -2.07 -18.96 7.36
N PHE A 208 -2.97 -19.77 7.90
CA PHE A 208 -2.76 -20.50 9.15
C PHE A 208 -1.41 -21.26 9.19
N ALA A 209 -1.03 -21.96 8.11
CA ALA A 209 0.24 -22.69 8.05
C ALA A 209 1.45 -21.78 8.32
N THR A 210 1.54 -20.66 7.61
CA THR A 210 2.58 -19.64 7.84
C THR A 210 2.52 -19.06 9.25
N ALA A 211 1.33 -18.76 9.77
CA ALA A 211 1.18 -18.23 11.12
C ALA A 211 1.66 -19.23 12.19
N HIS A 212 1.38 -20.51 11.99
CA HIS A 212 1.83 -21.58 12.87
C HIS A 212 3.36 -21.71 12.86
N GLU A 213 3.99 -21.69 11.69
CA GLU A 213 5.46 -21.69 11.55
C GLU A 213 6.09 -20.46 12.21
N VAL A 214 5.57 -19.27 11.95
CA VAL A 214 6.06 -18.02 12.54
C VAL A 214 5.97 -18.06 14.07
N LYS A 215 4.87 -18.55 14.64
CA LYS A 215 4.74 -18.73 16.09
C LYS A 215 5.78 -19.70 16.66
N ARG A 216 6.00 -20.82 15.99
CA ARG A 216 7.02 -21.80 16.41
C ARG A 216 8.40 -21.15 16.42
N ASP A 217 8.77 -20.47 15.34
CA ASP A 217 10.07 -19.81 15.23
C ASP A 217 10.23 -18.68 16.27
N TRP A 218 9.18 -17.91 16.51
CA TRP A 218 9.15 -16.88 17.55
C TRP A 218 9.40 -17.47 18.93
N SER A 219 8.79 -18.62 19.26
CA SER A 219 8.97 -19.27 20.57
C SER A 219 10.43 -19.67 20.85
N VAL A 220 11.15 -20.12 19.81
CA VAL A 220 12.58 -20.47 19.91
C VAL A 220 13.42 -19.23 20.17
N LEU A 221 13.15 -18.13 19.46
CA LEU A 221 13.87 -16.87 19.64
C LEU A 221 13.60 -16.23 21.01
N SER A 222 12.34 -16.27 21.49
CA SER A 222 11.98 -15.72 22.80
C SER A 222 12.56 -16.52 23.97
N MET A 223 12.70 -17.85 23.82
CA MET A 223 13.37 -18.69 24.84
C MET A 223 14.86 -18.35 24.97
N THR A 224 15.50 -17.90 23.88
CA THR A 224 16.92 -17.57 23.86
C THR A 224 17.23 -16.20 24.47
N GLN A 225 16.24 -15.30 24.57
CA GLN A 225 16.38 -13.96 25.15
C GLN A 225 16.13 -13.91 26.68
N SER A 226 15.87 -15.07 27.31
CA SER A 226 15.56 -15.17 28.75
C SER A 226 16.78 -15.49 29.61
N VAL A 227 18.00 -15.14 29.18
CA VAL A 227 19.27 -15.34 29.90
C VAL A 227 19.95 -14.01 30.18
#